data_AF-A0A3D3CIM5-F1
#
_entry.id   AF-A0A3D3CIM5-F1
#
_cell.length_a   1.000
_cell.length_b   1.000
_cell.length_c   1.000
_cell.angle_alpha   90.00
_cell.angle_beta   90.00
_cell.angle_gamma   90.00
#
_symmetry.space_group_name_H-M   'P 1'
#
loop_
_entity.id
_entity.type
_entity.pdbx_description
1 polymer ?
#
loop_
_entity_poly.entity_id
_entity_poly.type
_entity_poly.pdbx_seq_one_letter_code
_entity_poly.pdbx_strand_id
1 'polypeptide(L)' 'LGCNVISLYDEPDGSFPNHHPDPQKRENLRSLAEAVRREHADIGIAFDGDADRLGVVDERGEMIWGDVLMTLFWNEILP' A
#
# COMPACT_ATOMS: atom_id res chain seq x y z
N LEU A 1 9.26 -0.82 -14.76
CA LEU A 1 9.67 -1.30 -13.42
C LEU A 1 9.98 -2.80 -13.38
N GLY A 2 9.44 -3.63 -14.30
CA GLY A 2 9.76 -5.07 -14.30
C GLY A 2 9.06 -5.87 -13.19
N CYS A 3 8.00 -5.29 -12.60
CA CYS A 3 7.20 -5.92 -11.55
C CYS A 3 6.04 -6.70 -12.16
N ASN A 4 5.69 -7.83 -11.52
CA ASN A 4 4.40 -8.48 -11.70
C ASN A 4 3.42 -7.82 -10.72
N VAL A 5 2.27 -7.33 -11.22
CA VAL A 5 1.34 -6.53 -10.43
C VAL A 5 0.02 -7.27 -10.29
N ILE A 6 -0.50 -7.28 -9.06
CA ILE A 6 -1.81 -7.80 -8.71
C ILE A 6 -2.65 -6.61 -8.24
N SER A 7 -3.65 -6.24 -9.05
CA SER A 7 -4.50 -5.09 -8.77
C SER A 7 -5.59 -5.43 -7.75
N LEU A 8 -5.88 -4.48 -6.88
CA LEU A 8 -7.07 -4.46 -6.03
C LEU A 8 -7.76 -3.12 -6.19
N TYR A 9 -9.08 -3.12 -6.40
CA TYR A 9 -9.90 -1.91 -6.43
C TYR A 9 -9.39 -0.85 -7.45
N ASP A 10 -8.97 -1.30 -8.63
CA ASP A 10 -8.30 -0.48 -9.65
C ASP A 10 -9.25 0.30 -10.57
N GLU A 11 -10.56 0.13 -10.38
CA GLU A 11 -11.59 0.90 -11.07
C GLU A 11 -11.97 2.15 -10.26
N PRO A 12 -11.86 3.36 -10.84
CA PRO A 12 -12.25 4.59 -10.15
C PRO A 12 -13.76 4.66 -9.87
N ASP A 13 -14.16 4.59 -8.60
CA ASP A 13 -15.55 4.73 -8.15
C ASP A 13 -15.65 5.63 -6.90
N GLY A 14 -16.20 6.83 -7.10
CA GLY A 14 -16.36 7.84 -6.03
C GLY A 14 -17.41 7.49 -4.97
N SER A 15 -18.15 6.39 -5.12
CA SER A 15 -19.02 5.85 -4.05
C SER A 15 -18.25 5.00 -3.02
N PHE A 16 -16.99 4.68 -3.31
CA PHE A 16 -16.10 3.87 -2.46
C PHE A 16 -16.74 2.56 -1.97
N PRO A 17 -17.14 1.65 -2.88
CA PRO A 17 -17.92 0.46 -2.53
C PRO A 17 -17.17 -0.56 -1.65
N ASN A 18 -15.84 -0.48 -1.61
CA ASN A 18 -14.99 -1.41 -0.85
C ASN A 18 -14.70 -0.87 0.56
N HIS A 19 -14.01 0.27 0.63
CA HIS A 19 -13.73 1.04 1.83
C HIS A 19 -13.26 2.44 1.41
N HIS A 20 -13.17 3.38 2.36
CA HIS A 20 -12.60 4.69 2.09
C HIS A 20 -11.11 4.54 1.68
N PRO A 21 -10.60 5.28 0.68
CA PRO A 21 -9.20 5.22 0.27
C PRO A 21 -8.35 6.06 1.24
N ASP A 22 -8.20 5.59 2.48
CA ASP A 22 -7.32 6.20 3.47
C ASP A 22 -6.31 5.14 3.94
N PRO A 23 -5.10 5.12 3.38
CA PRO A 23 -4.09 4.11 3.66
C PRO A 23 -3.43 4.28 5.03
N GLN A 24 -3.72 5.35 5.79
CA GLN A 24 -3.23 5.52 7.15
C GLN A 24 -4.03 4.67 8.16
N LYS A 25 -5.23 4.23 7.78
CA LYS A 25 -6.07 3.37 8.61
C LYS A 25 -5.78 1.91 8.32
N ARG A 26 -5.30 1.18 9.33
CA ARG A 26 -4.97 -0.26 9.24
C ARG A 26 -6.13 -1.11 8.69
N GLU A 27 -7.37 -0.76 9.03
CA GLU A 27 -8.57 -1.45 8.55
C GLU A 27 -8.71 -1.42 7.02
N ASN A 28 -8.29 -0.34 6.37
CA ASN A 28 -8.33 -0.17 4.91
C ASN A 28 -7.20 -0.94 4.20
N LEU A 29 -6.18 -1.40 4.94
CA LEU A 29 -5.09 -2.22 4.38
C LEU A 29 -5.34 -3.72 4.52
N ARG A 30 -6.46 -4.13 5.11
CA ARG A 30 -6.75 -5.55 5.38
C ARG A 30 -6.73 -6.39 4.11
N SER A 31 -7.46 -5.95 3.07
CA SER A 31 -7.52 -6.65 1.79
C SER A 31 -6.18 -6.71 1.09
N LEU A 32 -5.38 -5.64 1.19
CA LEU A 32 -4.03 -5.59 0.66
C LEU A 32 -3.12 -6.60 1.37
N ALA A 33 -3.11 -6.59 2.70
CA ALA A 33 -2.31 -7.53 3.51
C ALA A 33 -2.72 -8.99 3.26
N GLU A 34 -4.01 -9.26 3.09
CA GLU A 34 -4.51 -10.59 2.73
C GLU A 34 -4.07 -11.01 1.32
N ALA A 35 -4.12 -10.11 0.35
CA ALA A 35 -3.63 -10.38 -1.00
C ALA A 35 -2.12 -10.65 -1.01
N VAL A 36 -1.32 -9.84 -0.30
CA VAL A 36 0.13 -10.06 -0.21
C VAL A 36 0.45 -11.45 0.33
N ARG A 37 -0.19 -11.86 1.43
CA ARG A 37 0.01 -13.20 2.00
C ARG A 37 -0.49 -14.32 1.08
N ARG A 38 -1.64 -14.13 0.43
CA ARG A 38 -2.26 -15.15 -0.44
C ARG A 38 -1.44 -15.39 -1.71
N GLU A 39 -0.94 -14.31 -2.31
CA GLU A 39 -0.22 -14.34 -3.57
C GLU A 39 1.30 -14.49 -3.39
N HIS A 40 1.77 -14.53 -2.14
CA HIS A 40 3.19 -14.51 -1.78
C HIS A 40 3.92 -13.33 -2.44
N ALA A 41 3.29 -12.16 -2.44
CA ALA A 41 3.87 -10.95 -3.02
C ALA A 41 4.98 -10.38 -2.13
N ASP A 42 5.97 -9.73 -2.74
CA ASP A 42 7.11 -9.15 -2.01
C ASP A 42 6.74 -7.89 -1.22
N ILE A 43 5.71 -7.15 -1.66
CA ILE A 43 5.27 -5.88 -1.08
C ILE A 43 3.83 -5.57 -1.49
N GLY A 44 3.08 -4.90 -0.63
CA GLY A 44 1.79 -4.29 -0.96
C GLY A 44 1.86 -2.77 -0.88
N ILE A 45 1.20 -2.10 -1.84
CA ILE A 45 1.18 -0.65 -1.98
C ILE A 45 -0.29 -0.20 -2.09
N ALA A 46 -0.69 0.78 -1.28
CA ALA A 46 -2.00 1.43 -1.34
C ALA A 46 -1.85 2.95 -1.44
N PHE A 47 -2.81 3.58 -2.08
CA PHE A 47 -2.90 5.02 -2.25
C PHE A 47 -4.18 5.56 -1.59
N ASP A 48 -4.18 6.84 -1.27
CA ASP A 48 -5.43 7.56 -1.01
C ASP A 48 -6.10 8.04 -2.31
N GLY A 49 -7.25 8.70 -2.18
CA GLY A 49 -8.13 9.00 -3.33
C GLY A 49 -7.51 9.86 -4.42
N ASP A 50 -6.58 10.75 -4.08
CA ASP A 50 -5.80 11.60 -4.99
C ASP A 50 -4.33 11.17 -5.14
N ALA A 51 -3.97 10.05 -4.51
CA ALA A 51 -2.68 9.37 -4.62
C ALA A 51 -1.46 10.18 -4.20
N ASP A 52 -1.62 11.15 -3.29
CA ASP A 52 -0.50 11.90 -2.71
C ASP A 52 0.07 11.22 -1.44
N ARG A 53 -0.69 10.29 -0.83
CA ARG A 53 -0.27 9.49 0.32
C ARG A 53 -0.13 8.01 -0.02
N LEU A 54 0.84 7.39 0.63
CA LEU A 54 1.20 5.99 0.45
C LEU A 54 0.98 5.18 1.73
N GLY A 55 0.34 4.02 1.60
CA GLY A 55 0.38 2.93 2.58
C GLY A 55 1.20 1.78 2.03
N VAL A 56 2.02 1.17 2.89
CA VAL A 56 2.87 0.03 2.52
C VAL A 56 2.66 -1.10 3.50
N VAL A 57 2.58 -2.32 2.99
CA VAL A 57 2.66 -3.54 3.79
C VAL A 57 3.81 -4.43 3.30
N ASP A 58 4.48 -5.10 4.23
CA ASP A 58 5.57 -6.05 3.95
C ASP A 58 5.04 -7.41 3.45
N GLU A 59 5.93 -8.37 3.19
CA GLU A 59 5.61 -9.70 2.69
C GLU A 59 4.76 -10.54 3.68
N ARG A 60 4.73 -10.13 4.95
CA ARG A 60 3.92 -10.75 6.01
C ARG A 60 2.54 -10.10 6.12
N GLY A 61 2.33 -9.01 5.38
CA GLY A 61 1.13 -8.19 5.42
C GLY A 61 1.06 -7.30 6.65
N GLU A 62 2.21 -6.98 7.25
CA GLU A 62 2.32 -6.01 8.34
C GLU A 62 2.53 -4.60 7.77
N MET A 63 1.88 -3.61 8.37
CA MET A 63 1.97 -2.22 7.92
C MET A 63 3.35 -1.62 8.23
N ILE A 64 3.98 -1.02 7.23
CA ILE A 64 5.18 -0.20 7.39
C ILE A 64 4.75 1.25 7.57
N TRP A 65 5.11 1.83 8.70
CA TRP A 65 4.77 3.22 9.01
C TRP A 65 5.61 4.21 8.20
N GLY A 66 5.03 5.39 7.95
CA GLY A 66 5.65 6.42 7.09
C GLY A 66 7.00 6.94 7.59
N ASP A 67 7.25 6.92 8.90
CA ASP A 67 8.54 7.28 9.51
C ASP A 67 9.64 6.26 9.19
N VAL A 68 9.31 4.96 9.17
CA VAL A 68 10.19 3.89 8.70
C VAL A 68 10.47 4.05 7.21
N LEU A 69 9.43 4.30 6.39
CA LEU A 69 9.61 4.57 4.96
C LEU A 69 10.50 5.79 4.71
N MET A 70 10.31 6.88 5.46
CA MET A 70 11.14 8.07 5.38
C MET A 70 12.61 7.74 5.67
N THR A 71 12.88 6.88 6.65
CA THR A 71 14.25 6.43 6.98
C THR A 71 14.86 5.62 5.84
N LEU A 72 14.07 4.79 5.15
CA LEU A 72 14.53 4.04 3.97
C LEU A 72 14.85 4.98 2.80
N PHE A 73 13.98 5.96 2.53
CA PHE A 73 14.18 6.94 1.46
C PHE A 73 15.31 7.91 1.73
N TRP A 74 15.60 8.20 3.01
CA TRP A 74 16.67 9.11 3.42
C TRP A 74 18.01 8.74 2.78
N ASN A 75 18.37 7.45 2.79
CA ASN A 75 19.64 6.97 2.24
C ASN A 75 19.78 7.18 0.73
N GLU A 76 18.67 7.27 0.01
CA GLU A 76 18.67 7.49 -1.45
C GLU A 76 18.58 8.98 -1.80
N ILE A 77 17.85 9.76 -1.00
CA ILE A 77 17.56 11.17 -1.28
C ILE A 77 18.68 12.08 -0.81
N LEU A 78 19.33 11.76 0.31
CA LEU A 78 20.34 12.63 0.92
C LEU A 78 21.77 12.14 0.66
N PRO A 79 22.70 13.07 0.38
CA PRO A 79 24.09 12.76 0.02
C PRO A 79 24.93 12.23 1.18
#